data_AF-A0A800KB79-F1
#
_entry.id   AF-A0A800KB79-F1
#
_cell.length_a   1.000
_cell.length_b   1.000
_cell.length_c   1.000
_cell.angle_alpha   90.00
_cell.angle_beta   90.00
_cell.angle_gamma   90.00
#
_symmetry.space_group_name_H-M   'P 1'
#
loop_
_entity.id
_entity.type
_entity.pdbx_description
1 polymer ?
#
loop_
_entity_poly.entity_id
_entity_poly.type
_entity_poly.pdbx_seq_one_letter_code
_entity_poly.pdbx_strand_id
1 'polypeptide(L)'
;MKILYQYILSVFILFTISSNIYSQPHSIISYNIRYDNNWDIENSWKIRRNKISQILVQYSPSIIGIQEGLLNQVQYIDSSLIDYDYVGVGRDDGKKKGEFCAIYFDTTRYVLLKNSTFWLSETPDTISVGWDAALERIC
;
A
#
# COMPACT_ATOMS: atom_id res chain seq x y z
N MET A 1 53.27 -22.03 21.11
CA MET A 1 52.28 -22.50 20.12
C MET A 1 50.81 -22.32 20.55
N LYS A 2 50.36 -22.75 21.74
CA LYS A 2 48.95 -22.56 22.20
C LYS A 2 48.45 -21.11 22.15
N ILE A 3 49.25 -20.16 22.62
CA ILE A 3 48.91 -18.73 22.63
C ILE A 3 48.69 -18.18 21.20
N LEU A 4 49.50 -18.61 20.23
CA LEU A 4 49.35 -18.21 18.83
C LEU A 4 48.03 -18.75 18.23
N TYR A 5 47.66 -20.00 18.53
CA TYR A 5 46.38 -20.58 18.13
C TYR A 5 45.18 -19.85 18.75
N GLN A 6 45.30 -19.40 20.01
CA GLN A 6 44.27 -18.59 20.66
C GLN A 6 44.07 -17.23 20.00
N TYR A 7 45.16 -16.57 19.58
CA TYR A 7 45.05 -15.31 18.83
C TYR A 7 44.45 -15.52 17.44
N ILE A 8 44.85 -16.57 16.72
CA ILE A 8 44.29 -16.91 15.41
C ILE A 8 42.80 -17.23 15.52
N LEU A 9 42.40 -18.03 16.51
CA LEU A 9 40.99 -18.37 16.76
C LEU A 9 40.17 -17.13 17.14
N SER A 10 40.72 -16.23 17.97
CA SER A 10 40.07 -14.98 18.34
C SER A 10 39.86 -14.05 17.14
N VAL A 11 40.87 -13.92 16.26
CA VAL A 11 40.78 -13.12 15.03
C VAL A 11 39.76 -13.72 14.06
N PHE A 12 39.74 -15.06 13.93
CA PHE A 12 38.76 -15.76 13.10
C PHE A 12 37.32 -15.55 13.59
N ILE A 13 37.09 -15.62 14.91
CA ILE A 13 35.79 -15.34 15.52
C ILE A 13 35.35 -13.89 15.26
N LEU A 14 36.25 -12.91 15.44
CA LEU A 14 35.99 -11.50 15.13
C LEU A 14 35.63 -11.27 13.65
N PHE A 15 36.22 -12.02 12.73
CA PHE A 15 35.93 -11.93 11.29
C PHE A 15 34.60 -12.61 10.89
N THR A 16 34.11 -13.55 11.71
CA THR A 16 32.82 -14.23 11.46
C THR A 16 31.61 -13.50 12.05
N ILE A 17 31.81 -12.60 13.01
CA ILE A 17 30.72 -11.85 13.68
C ILE A 17 30.32 -10.59 12.88
N SER A 18 31.08 -10.21 11.85
CA SER A 18 30.76 -9.08 10.96
C SER A 18 29.72 -9.43 9.88
N SER A 19 28.58 -9.98 10.28
CA SER A 19 27.39 -9.98 9.41
C SER A 19 26.81 -8.56 9.37
N ASN A 20 26.87 -7.92 8.20
CA ASN A 20 26.20 -6.64 8.00
C ASN A 20 24.68 -6.86 8.02
N ILE A 21 24.01 -6.44 9.10
CA ILE A 21 22.55 -6.38 9.17
C ILE A 21 22.12 -5.12 8.44
N TYR A 22 21.80 -5.24 7.15
CA TYR A 22 21.19 -4.14 6.41
C TYR A 22 19.68 -4.14 6.67
N SER A 23 19.21 -3.16 7.44
CA SER A 23 17.78 -2.87 7.50
C SER A 23 17.31 -2.41 6.11
N GLN A 24 16.22 -2.97 5.61
CA GLN A 24 15.51 -2.40 4.47
C GLN A 24 14.47 -1.41 5.02
N PRO A 25 14.70 -0.09 4.96
CA PRO A 25 13.74 0.87 5.47
C PRO A 25 12.49 0.86 4.58
N HIS A 26 11.36 0.43 5.13
CA HIS A 26 10.07 0.47 4.46
C HIS A 26 9.23 1.59 5.06
N SER A 27 8.64 2.43 4.21
CA SER A 27 7.70 3.46 4.60
C SER A 27 6.33 3.10 4.03
N ILE A 28 5.30 3.10 4.88
CA ILE A 28 3.96 2.67 4.50
C ILE A 28 2.98 3.76 4.93
N ILE A 29 2.04 4.11 4.06
CA ILE A 29 0.93 5.01 4.36
C ILE A 29 -0.39 4.24 4.26
N SER A 30 -1.29 4.46 5.20
CA SER A 30 -2.73 4.16 5.05
C SER A 30 -3.48 5.48 5.10
N TYR A 31 -4.29 5.78 4.08
CA TYR A 31 -4.95 7.07 3.97
C TYR A 31 -6.35 6.98 3.35
N ASN A 32 -7.38 7.23 4.15
CA ASN A 32 -8.72 7.43 3.64
C ASN A 32 -8.80 8.80 2.94
N ILE A 33 -9.01 8.78 1.62
CA ILE A 33 -8.98 10.01 0.81
C ILE A 33 -10.34 10.69 0.67
N ARG A 34 -11.39 10.13 1.29
CA ARG A 34 -12.79 10.57 1.18
C ARG A 34 -13.32 10.61 -0.26
N TYR A 35 -14.34 9.81 -0.54
CA TYR A 35 -14.84 9.66 -1.90
C TYR A 35 -15.39 10.95 -2.52
N ASP A 36 -15.36 11.02 -3.85
CA ASP A 36 -15.90 12.13 -4.62
C ASP A 36 -17.43 12.12 -4.59
N ASN A 37 -18.02 13.16 -4.00
CA ASN A 37 -19.45 13.32 -3.84
C ASN A 37 -19.87 14.79 -4.03
N ASN A 38 -21.16 15.03 -4.16
CA ASN A 38 -21.71 16.36 -4.48
C ASN A 38 -22.08 17.21 -3.26
N TRP A 39 -22.04 16.67 -2.03
CA TRP A 39 -22.41 17.39 -0.81
C TRP A 39 -21.22 17.92 0.00
N ASP A 40 -20.01 17.39 -0.19
CA ASP A 40 -18.78 17.93 0.39
C ASP A 40 -18.30 19.18 -0.40
N ILE A 41 -19.17 20.19 -0.61
CA ILE A 41 -18.95 21.29 -1.57
C ILE A 41 -17.61 22.03 -1.34
N GLU A 42 -17.40 22.55 -0.12
CA GLU A 42 -16.19 23.29 0.26
C GLU A 42 -14.94 22.39 0.38
N ASN A 43 -15.17 21.10 0.59
CA ASN A 43 -14.15 20.07 0.73
C ASN A 43 -14.21 19.06 -0.42
N SER A 44 -14.58 19.51 -1.61
CA SER A 44 -14.85 18.59 -2.72
C SER A 44 -13.56 17.92 -3.19
N TRP A 45 -13.67 16.74 -3.80
CA TRP A 45 -12.52 16.06 -4.38
C TRP A 45 -11.73 16.97 -5.34
N LYS A 46 -12.44 17.75 -6.18
CA LYS A 46 -11.82 18.69 -7.13
C LYS A 46 -10.88 19.68 -6.44
N ILE A 47 -11.20 20.13 -5.23
CA ILE A 47 -10.38 21.05 -4.43
C ILE A 47 -9.22 20.29 -3.75
N ARG A 48 -9.49 19.12 -3.18
CA ARG A 48 -8.52 18.36 -2.37
C ARG A 48 -7.48 17.58 -3.18
N ARG A 49 -7.82 17.13 -4.39
CA ARG A 49 -7.04 16.15 -5.17
C ARG A 49 -5.57 16.53 -5.35
N ASN A 50 -5.29 17.80 -5.65
CA ASN A 50 -3.92 18.26 -5.88
C ASN A 50 -3.09 18.12 -4.60
N LYS A 51 -3.64 18.50 -3.44
CA LYS A 51 -2.93 18.46 -2.17
C LYS A 51 -2.71 17.01 -1.69
N ILE A 52 -3.69 16.14 -1.91
CA ILE A 52 -3.57 14.71 -1.61
C ILE A 52 -2.44 14.08 -2.42
N SER A 53 -2.41 14.25 -3.74
CA SER A 53 -1.32 13.74 -4.58
C SER A 53 0.03 14.33 -4.18
N GLN A 54 0.10 15.63 -3.88
CA GLN A 54 1.34 16.26 -3.40
C GLN A 54 1.88 15.64 -2.11
N ILE A 55 1.00 15.31 -1.16
CA ILE A 55 1.40 14.64 0.09
C ILE A 55 2.00 13.26 -0.24
N LEU A 56 1.32 12.45 -1.06
CA LEU A 56 1.79 11.12 -1.41
C LEU A 56 3.15 11.15 -2.13
N VAL A 57 3.32 12.08 -3.09
CA VAL A 57 4.60 12.30 -3.79
C VAL A 57 5.68 12.81 -2.82
N GLN A 58 5.36 13.77 -1.96
CA GLN A 58 6.34 14.35 -1.03
C GLN A 58 6.89 13.32 -0.04
N TYR A 59 6.04 12.45 0.50
CA TYR A 59 6.48 11.41 1.42
C TYR A 59 7.12 10.22 0.71
N SER A 60 6.76 9.96 -0.55
CA SER A 60 7.28 8.85 -1.38
C SER A 60 7.39 7.52 -0.60
N PRO A 61 6.31 7.04 0.05
CA PRO A 61 6.36 5.81 0.81
C PRO A 61 6.50 4.60 -0.11
N SER A 62 7.18 3.56 0.34
CA SER A 62 7.29 2.27 -0.34
C SER A 62 5.95 1.66 -0.78
N ILE A 63 4.92 1.82 0.06
CA ILE A 63 3.56 1.28 -0.14
C ILE A 63 2.53 2.31 0.33
N ILE A 64 1.44 2.48 -0.41
CA ILE A 64 0.31 3.36 -0.07
C ILE A 64 -0.99 2.57 -0.15
N GLY A 65 -1.69 2.42 0.96
CA GLY A 65 -3.09 1.98 0.96
C GLY A 65 -4.02 3.19 1.00
N ILE A 66 -5.00 3.25 0.08
CA ILE A 66 -6.07 4.25 0.13
C ILE A 66 -7.43 3.61 0.36
N GLN A 67 -8.33 4.35 1.03
CA GLN A 67 -9.74 3.97 1.21
C GLN A 67 -10.66 5.05 0.67
N GLU A 68 -11.91 4.66 0.37
CA GLU A 68 -12.96 5.51 -0.23
C GLU A 68 -12.62 6.05 -1.64
N GLY A 69 -11.62 5.50 -2.33
CA GLY A 69 -11.26 5.99 -3.67
C GLY A 69 -12.24 5.49 -4.73
N LEU A 70 -13.00 6.37 -5.38
CA LEU A 70 -13.71 6.03 -6.62
C LEU A 70 -12.73 5.96 -7.80
N LEU A 71 -13.13 5.30 -8.90
CA LEU A 71 -12.27 5.09 -10.06
C LEU A 71 -11.61 6.39 -10.57
N ASN A 72 -12.36 7.48 -10.65
CA ASN A 72 -11.82 8.78 -11.10
C ASN A 72 -10.77 9.35 -10.14
N GLN A 73 -10.87 9.06 -8.84
CA GLN A 73 -9.91 9.49 -7.83
C GLN A 73 -8.65 8.61 -7.86
N VAL A 74 -8.83 7.29 -7.97
CA VAL A 74 -7.76 6.30 -8.15
C VAL A 74 -6.93 6.67 -9.39
N GLN A 75 -7.56 6.86 -10.54
CA GLN A 75 -6.87 7.23 -11.79
C GLN A 75 -6.14 8.58 -11.71
N TYR A 76 -6.68 9.54 -10.94
CA TYR A 76 -6.02 10.82 -10.75
C TYR A 76 -4.75 10.68 -9.89
N ILE A 77 -4.81 9.91 -8.80
CA ILE A 77 -3.64 9.62 -7.95
C ILE A 77 -2.59 8.84 -8.75
N ASP A 78 -3.01 7.79 -9.46
CA ASP A 78 -2.17 6.97 -10.35
C ASP A 78 -1.39 7.84 -11.36
N SER A 79 -2.06 8.78 -12.02
CA SER A 79 -1.41 9.72 -12.95
C SER A 79 -0.36 10.63 -12.31
N SER A 80 -0.36 10.75 -10.98
CA SER A 80 0.60 11.57 -10.21
C SER A 80 1.77 10.75 -9.65
N LEU A 81 1.65 9.43 -9.54
CA LEU A 81 2.62 8.53 -8.90
C LEU A 81 3.42 7.74 -9.95
N ILE A 82 4.32 8.42 -10.65
CA ILE A 82 5.01 7.90 -11.86
C ILE A 82 5.73 6.55 -11.64
N ASP A 83 6.39 6.36 -10.49
CA ASP A 83 7.18 5.15 -10.20
C ASP A 83 6.36 4.07 -9.46
N TYR A 84 5.04 4.22 -9.40
CA TYR A 84 4.15 3.31 -8.69
C TYR A 84 3.24 2.57 -9.68
N ASP A 85 2.80 1.40 -9.24
CA ASP A 85 1.65 0.70 -9.82
C ASP A 85 0.68 0.36 -8.66
N TYR A 86 -0.56 -0.01 -8.97
CA TYR A 86 -1.56 -0.35 -7.95
C TYR A 86 -2.34 -1.61 -8.23
N VAL A 87 -2.82 -2.21 -7.14
CA VAL A 87 -3.78 -3.31 -7.15
C VAL A 87 -5.04 -2.91 -6.39
N GLY A 88 -6.14 -3.58 -6.72
CA GLY A 88 -7.46 -3.37 -6.10
C GLY A 88 -8.54 -3.11 -7.14
N VAL A 89 -9.76 -3.47 -6.79
CA VAL A 89 -10.96 -3.31 -7.63
C VAL A 89 -12.05 -2.55 -6.88
N GLY A 90 -13.05 -2.08 -7.61
CA GLY A 90 -14.24 -1.48 -7.02
C GLY A 90 -15.11 -2.52 -6.29
N ARG A 91 -15.58 -2.18 -5.08
CA ARG A 91 -16.32 -3.12 -4.22
C ARG A 91 -17.70 -3.53 -4.74
N ASP A 92 -18.30 -2.79 -5.65
CA ASP A 92 -19.69 -3.04 -6.07
C ASP A 92 -19.77 -4.08 -7.20
N ASP A 93 -18.71 -4.21 -8.01
CA ASP A 93 -18.70 -5.09 -9.20
C ASP A 93 -17.43 -5.95 -9.35
N GLY A 94 -16.49 -5.83 -8.42
CA GLY A 94 -15.19 -6.50 -8.50
C GLY A 94 -14.34 -6.04 -9.68
N LYS A 95 -14.64 -4.86 -10.23
CA LYS A 95 -13.94 -4.27 -11.38
C LYS A 95 -13.71 -2.78 -11.13
N LYS A 96 -14.69 -1.94 -11.47
CA LYS A 96 -14.53 -0.49 -11.59
C LYS A 96 -15.58 0.33 -10.83
N LYS A 97 -16.63 -0.31 -10.29
CA LYS A 97 -17.73 0.37 -9.60
C LYS A 97 -17.57 0.28 -8.09
N GLY A 98 -17.97 1.36 -7.42
CA GLY A 98 -17.84 1.48 -5.98
C GLY A 98 -16.48 1.99 -5.55
N GLU A 99 -16.32 2.09 -4.23
CA GLU A 99 -15.07 2.48 -3.59
C GLU A 99 -14.03 1.36 -3.73
N PHE A 100 -12.78 1.75 -3.92
CA PHE A 100 -11.61 0.90 -3.94
C PHE A 100 -10.94 0.91 -2.56
N CYS A 101 -10.29 -0.22 -2.23
CA CYS A 101 -9.23 -0.32 -1.23
C CYS A 101 -7.89 -0.50 -1.97
N ALA A 102 -7.47 0.51 -2.72
CA ALA A 102 -6.33 0.37 -3.64
C ALA A 102 -4.99 0.42 -2.87
N ILE A 103 -4.05 -0.43 -3.29
CA ILE A 103 -2.70 -0.49 -2.75
C ILE A 103 -1.72 -0.14 -3.87
N TYR A 104 -1.06 1.00 -3.73
CA TYR A 104 0.05 1.40 -4.59
C TYR A 104 1.38 0.90 -4.01
N PHE A 105 2.30 0.51 -4.87
CA PHE A 105 3.65 0.07 -4.50
C PHE A 105 4.69 0.66 -5.45
N ASP A 106 5.85 1.03 -4.90
CA ASP A 106 6.98 1.54 -5.67
C ASP A 106 7.61 0.42 -6.51
N THR A 107 7.45 0.51 -7.83
CA THR A 107 7.90 -0.51 -8.80
C THR A 107 9.42 -0.58 -8.93
N THR A 108 10.14 0.44 -8.46
CA THR A 108 11.62 0.42 -8.41
C THR A 108 12.14 -0.45 -7.25
N ARG A 109 11.25 -0.78 -6.30
CA ARG A 109 11.59 -1.50 -5.05
C ARG A 109 10.89 -2.84 -4.91
N TYR A 110 9.70 -2.99 -5.48
CA TYR A 110 8.87 -4.18 -5.34
C TYR A 110 8.48 -4.76 -6.68
N VAL A 111 8.39 -6.10 -6.69
CA VAL A 111 7.81 -6.87 -7.79
C VAL A 111 6.53 -7.51 -7.27
N LEU A 112 5.42 -7.27 -7.97
CA LEU A 112 4.14 -7.88 -7.64
C LEU A 112 4.15 -9.37 -8.00
N LEU A 113 4.14 -10.25 -7.00
CA LEU A 113 4.10 -11.70 -7.20
C LEU A 113 2.67 -12.24 -7.32
N LYS A 114 1.75 -11.72 -6.50
CA LYS A 114 0.34 -12.10 -6.46
C LYS A 114 -0.49 -10.98 -5.83
N ASN A 115 -1.73 -10.84 -6.28
CA ASN A 115 -2.75 -10.02 -5.63
C ASN A 115 -4.11 -10.72 -5.70
N SER A 116 -5.03 -10.29 -4.84
CA SER A 116 -6.43 -10.70 -4.83
C SER A 116 -7.24 -9.66 -4.07
N THR A 117 -8.54 -9.60 -4.35
CA THR A 117 -9.51 -8.84 -3.55
C THR A 117 -10.60 -9.79 -3.10
N PHE A 118 -11.03 -9.68 -1.85
CA PHE A 118 -12.13 -10.47 -1.30
C PHE A 118 -13.10 -9.59 -0.52
N TRP A 119 -14.36 -10.03 -0.46
CA TRP A 119 -15.42 -9.34 0.29
C TRP A 119 -15.43 -9.80 1.74
N LEU A 120 -15.63 -8.88 2.66
CA LEU A 120 -15.71 -9.16 4.09
C LEU A 120 -17.10 -9.70 4.43
N SER A 121 -17.31 -10.98 4.17
CA SER A 121 -18.59 -11.68 4.36
C SER A 121 -18.38 -13.19 4.53
N GLU A 122 -19.50 -13.91 4.69
CA GLU A 122 -19.55 -15.37 4.64
C GLU A 122 -19.23 -15.96 3.26
N THR A 123 -19.22 -15.15 2.20
CA THR A 123 -18.96 -15.55 0.81
C THR A 123 -17.88 -14.67 0.15
N PRO A 124 -16.62 -14.72 0.62
CA PRO A 124 -15.58 -13.75 0.31
C PRO A 124 -15.14 -13.71 -1.17
N ASP A 125 -15.34 -14.80 -1.90
CA ASP A 125 -14.99 -14.91 -3.33
C ASP A 125 -16.07 -14.33 -4.26
N THR A 126 -17.15 -13.78 -3.70
CA THR A 126 -18.26 -13.18 -4.46
C THR A 126 -18.66 -11.83 -3.87
N ILE A 127 -19.17 -10.93 -4.72
CA ILE A 127 -19.68 -9.62 -4.31
C ILE A 127 -20.79 -9.83 -3.27
N SER A 128 -20.58 -9.34 -2.06
CA SER A 128 -21.46 -9.65 -0.93
C SER A 128 -21.34 -8.65 0.22
N VAL A 129 -22.41 -8.58 1.00
CA VAL A 129 -22.49 -7.86 2.28
C VAL A 129 -22.43 -8.90 3.40
N GLY A 130 -21.52 -8.72 4.36
CA GLY A 130 -21.35 -9.64 5.48
C GLY A 130 -22.14 -9.24 6.72
N TRP A 131 -22.72 -10.23 7.41
CA TRP A 131 -23.38 -10.05 8.72
C TRP A 131 -24.36 -8.86 8.80
N ASP A 132 -24.08 -7.90 9.67
CA ASP A 132 -24.87 -6.69 9.93
C ASP A 132 -24.34 -5.45 9.18
N ALA A 133 -23.41 -5.62 8.23
CA ALA A 133 -22.89 -4.53 7.43
C ALA A 133 -23.98 -3.92 6.54
N ALA A 134 -23.90 -2.61 6.33
CA ALA A 134 -24.84 -1.89 5.47
C ALA A 134 -24.45 -1.89 3.98
N LEU A 135 -23.18 -2.21 3.67
CA LEU A 135 -22.58 -2.10 2.35
C LEU A 135 -21.54 -3.21 2.17
N GLU A 136 -21.23 -3.53 0.92
CA GLU A 136 -20.09 -4.35 0.54
C GLU A 136 -18.80 -3.75 1.12
N ARG A 137 -17.90 -4.59 1.60
CA ARG A 137 -16.59 -4.19 2.11
C ARG A 137 -15.54 -5.12 1.51
N ILE A 138 -14.41 -4.57 1.07
CA ILE A 138 -13.34 -5.33 0.42
C ILE A 138 -11.99 -5.12 1.12
N CYS A 139 -11.11 -6.10 0.95
CA CYS A 139 -9.72 -6.15 1.41
C CYS A 139 -8.82 -6.70 0.29
#